data_AF-A0A1M7UTW0-F1
#
_entry.id   AF-A0A1M7UTW0-F1
#
_cell.length_a   1.000
_cell.length_b   1.000
_cell.length_c   1.000
_cell.angle_alpha   90.00
_cell.angle_beta   90.00
_cell.angle_gamma   90.00
#
_symmetry.space_group_name_H-M   'P 1'
#
loop_
_entity.id
_entity.type
_entity.pdbx_description
1 polymer ?
#
loop_
_entity_poly.entity_id
_entity_poly.type
_entity_poly.pdbx_seq_one_letter_code
_entity_poly.pdbx_strand_id
1 'polypeptide(L)'
;MNSRKDAVEIQIQGIKCDNRTCGFKDDTVRFEEYGQWLNKPCPKCGANLLTEEDYASTLMLVELTGIVNDMLPEPPDDEERVKFEAVFNGTGKIAFRLKE
;
A
#
# COMPACT_ATOMS: atom_id res chain seq x y z
N MET A 1 -16.00 -23.01 -7.37
CA MET A 1 -16.16 -21.55 -7.23
C MET A 1 -15.19 -20.94 -8.22
N ASN A 2 -15.68 -20.38 -9.32
CA ASN A 2 -14.81 -19.69 -10.27
C ASN A 2 -14.45 -18.34 -9.62
N SER A 3 -13.19 -18.17 -9.21
CA SER A 3 -12.69 -16.89 -8.74
C SER A 3 -12.60 -15.94 -9.93
N ARG A 4 -13.40 -14.88 -9.91
CA ARG A 4 -13.27 -13.70 -10.77
C ARG A 4 -11.83 -13.19 -10.72
N LYS A 5 -11.21 -12.94 -11.88
CA LYS A 5 -9.87 -12.34 -11.96
C LYS A 5 -10.00 -10.83 -11.94
N ASP A 6 -9.34 -10.19 -10.98
CA ASP A 6 -9.38 -8.74 -10.83
C ASP A 6 -8.49 -8.05 -11.88
N ALA A 7 -8.97 -6.92 -12.40
CA ALA A 7 -8.22 -6.08 -13.34
C ALA A 7 -7.00 -5.43 -12.66
N VAL A 8 -7.13 -5.09 -11.38
CA VAL A 8 -6.07 -4.54 -10.53
C VAL A 8 -6.01 -5.33 -9.23
N GLU A 9 -4.81 -5.79 -8.88
CA GLU A 9 -4.53 -6.40 -7.59
C GLU A 9 -3.57 -5.50 -6.81
N ILE A 10 -3.87 -5.31 -5.52
CA ILE A 10 -3.02 -4.56 -4.61
C ILE A 10 -2.54 -5.47 -3.47
N GLN A 11 -1.25 -5.41 -3.18
CA GLN A 11 -0.63 -6.09 -2.04
C GLN A 11 -0.08 -5.04 -1.08
N ILE A 12 -0.64 -4.99 0.12
CA ILE A 12 -0.24 -4.04 1.17
C ILE A 12 0.25 -4.85 2.37
N GLN A 13 1.52 -4.67 2.72
CA GLN A 13 2.14 -5.33 3.86
C GLN A 13 3.33 -4.51 4.37
N GLY A 14 3.57 -4.64 5.66
CA GLY A 14 4.72 -4.12 6.37
C GLY A 14 4.53 -2.69 6.83
N ILE A 15 5.48 -2.21 7.62
CA ILE A 15 5.54 -0.81 8.03
C ILE A 15 6.98 -0.35 8.00
N LYS A 16 7.21 0.91 7.62
CA LYS A 16 8.55 1.51 7.55
C LYS A 16 8.55 2.84 8.26
N CYS A 17 9.71 3.29 8.73
CA CYS A 17 9.81 4.64 9.27
C CYS A 17 9.83 5.68 8.15
N ASP A 18 9.04 6.75 8.31
CA ASP A 18 8.98 7.85 7.36
C ASP A 18 10.26 8.69 7.31
N ASN A 19 11.09 8.60 8.35
CA ASN A 19 12.43 9.17 8.30
C ASN A 19 13.33 8.37 7.35
N ARG A 20 13.59 8.96 6.18
CA ARG A 20 14.39 8.38 5.09
C ARG A 20 15.79 7.92 5.47
N THR A 21 16.36 8.41 6.57
CA THR A 21 17.71 8.02 7.03
C THR A 21 17.70 6.91 8.10
N CYS A 22 16.54 6.55 8.66
CA CYS A 22 16.45 5.61 9.76
C CYS A 22 16.55 4.13 9.32
N GLY A 23 15.92 3.79 8.19
CA GLY A 23 15.90 2.42 7.65
C GLY A 23 15.19 1.39 8.56
N PHE A 24 14.31 1.81 9.47
CA PHE A 24 13.43 0.87 10.18
C PHE A 24 12.37 0.34 9.21
N LYS A 25 12.18 -0.98 9.23
CA LYS A 25 11.10 -1.67 8.56
C LYS A 25 10.69 -2.91 9.35
N ASP A 26 9.41 -3.23 9.32
CA ASP A 26 8.84 -4.47 9.82
C ASP A 26 7.86 -5.00 8.77
N ASP A 27 8.31 -6.00 8.01
CA ASP A 27 7.56 -6.58 6.89
C ASP A 27 6.46 -7.55 7.38
N THR A 28 6.27 -7.73 8.70
CA THR A 28 5.27 -8.66 9.26
C THR A 28 3.91 -8.02 9.52
N VAL A 29 3.86 -6.69 9.58
CA VAL A 29 2.62 -5.93 9.85
C VAL A 29 1.62 -6.11 8.72
N ARG A 30 0.40 -6.53 9.03
CA ARG A 30 -0.66 -6.68 8.02
C ARG A 30 -1.49 -5.40 7.90
N PHE A 31 -2.13 -5.21 6.75
CA PHE A 31 -2.93 -4.03 6.47
C PHE A 31 -4.05 -3.78 7.49
N GLU A 32 -4.70 -4.85 7.97
CA GLU A 32 -5.77 -4.75 8.98
C GLU A 32 -5.29 -4.17 10.31
N GLU A 33 -3.98 -4.20 10.55
CA GLU A 33 -3.34 -3.70 11.75
C GLU A 33 -2.90 -2.24 11.62
N TYR A 34 -2.88 -1.66 10.41
CA TYR A 34 -2.33 -0.32 10.14
C TYR A 34 -2.92 0.78 11.05
N GLY A 35 -4.22 0.72 11.34
CA GLY A 35 -4.84 1.68 12.25
C GLY A 35 -4.20 1.70 13.65
N GLN A 36 -3.65 0.57 14.11
CA GLN A 36 -2.92 0.50 15.39
C GLN A 36 -1.51 1.08 15.32
N TRP A 37 -0.99 1.34 14.12
CA TRP A 37 0.35 1.91 13.90
C TRP A 37 0.34 3.40 13.61
N LEU A 38 -0.84 3.99 13.55
CA LEU A 38 -1.05 5.42 13.37
C LEU A 38 -0.28 6.23 14.41
N ASN A 39 0.58 7.14 13.95
CA ASN A 39 1.43 8.00 14.76
C ASN A 39 2.30 7.25 15.80
N LYS A 40 2.51 5.93 15.64
CA LYS A 40 3.42 5.19 16.52
C LYS A 40 4.85 5.68 16.28
N PRO A 41 5.60 5.99 17.35
CA PRO A 41 6.99 6.39 17.22
C PRO A 41 7.84 5.21 16.79
N CYS A 42 8.75 5.46 15.85
CA CYS A 42 9.73 4.51 15.38
C CYS A 42 10.65 4.11 16.55
N PRO A 43 10.86 2.81 16.80
CA PRO A 43 11.69 2.36 17.92
C PRO A 43 13.17 2.74 17.75
N LYS A 44 13.62 3.11 16.54
CA LYS A 44 15.00 3.51 16.26
C LYS A 44 15.24 5.02 16.39
N CYS A 45 14.29 5.87 16.00
CA CYS A 45 14.53 7.32 15.90
C CYS A 45 13.40 8.21 16.44
N GLY A 46 12.28 7.63 16.89
CA GLY A 46 11.13 8.35 17.44
C GLY A 46 10.22 9.03 16.41
N ALA A 47 10.61 9.14 15.14
CA ALA A 47 9.74 9.67 14.08
C ALA A 47 8.56 8.72 13.81
N ASN A 48 7.47 9.23 13.21
CA ASN A 48 6.29 8.42 12.94
C ASN A 48 6.59 7.25 11.98
N LEU A 49 5.90 6.13 12.21
CA LEU A 49 5.91 4.94 11.34
C LEU A 49 4.79 4.95 10.30
N LEU A 50 3.68 5.63 10.59
CA LEU A 50 2.56 5.81 9.68
C LEU A 50 1.84 7.09 10.07
N THR A 51 1.78 8.06 9.16
CA THR A 51 1.03 9.30 9.38
C THR A 51 -0.45 9.11 9.03
N GLU A 52 -1.28 10.03 9.51
CA GLU A 52 -2.72 10.06 9.20
C GLU A 52 -2.97 10.23 7.71
N GLU A 53 -2.16 11.06 7.06
CA GLU A 53 -2.27 11.33 5.63
C GLU A 53 -1.93 10.10 4.79
N ASP A 54 -0.87 9.38 5.12
CA ASP A 54 -0.49 8.16 4.41
C ASP A 54 -1.48 7.02 4.67
N TYR A 55 -2.03 6.92 5.89
CA TYR A 55 -3.08 5.96 6.19
C TYR A 55 -4.35 6.24 5.38
N ALA A 56 -4.80 7.50 5.33
CA ALA A 56 -5.95 7.91 4.52
C ALA A 56 -5.73 7.62 3.02
N SER A 57 -4.56 7.95 2.49
CA SER A 57 -4.20 7.64 1.09
C SER A 57 -4.14 6.14 0.81
N THR A 58 -3.73 5.33 1.78
CA THR A 58 -3.74 3.86 1.65
C THR A 58 -5.17 3.32 1.59
N LEU A 59 -6.08 3.79 2.45
CA LEU A 59 -7.50 3.42 2.43
C LEU A 59 -8.16 3.80 1.10
N MET A 60 -7.90 5.01 0.62
CA MET A 60 -8.38 5.49 -0.68
C MET A 60 -7.91 4.59 -1.83
N LEU A 61 -6.65 4.15 -1.80
CA LEU A 61 -6.11 3.27 -2.84
C LEU A 61 -6.81 1.90 -2.85
N VAL A 62 -7.10 1.32 -1.67
CA VAL A 62 -7.87 0.08 -1.56
C VAL A 62 -9.29 0.26 -2.10
N GLU A 63 -9.97 1.34 -1.74
CA GLU A 63 -11.32 1.62 -2.25
C GLU A 63 -11.33 1.77 -3.78
N LEU A 64 -10.37 2.52 -4.34
CA LEU A 64 -10.22 2.68 -5.78
C LEU A 64 -9.99 1.35 -6.50
N THR A 65 -9.24 0.41 -5.91
CA THR A 65 -9.06 -0.91 -6.54
C THR A 65 -10.39 -1.67 -6.67
N GLY A 66 -11.26 -1.61 -5.65
CA GLY A 66 -12.59 -2.19 -5.72
C GLY A 66 -13.44 -1.56 -6.82
N ILE A 67 -13.46 -0.23 -6.90
CA ILE A 67 -14.20 0.50 -7.94
C ILE A 67 -13.71 0.12 -9.34
N VAL A 68 -12.39 0.07 -9.55
CA VAL A 68 -11.80 -0.31 -10.84
C VAL A 68 -12.17 -1.75 -11.21
N ASN A 69 -12.07 -2.68 -10.27
CA ASN A 69 -12.42 -4.08 -10.50
C ASN A 69 -13.91 -4.27 -10.77
N ASP A 70 -14.80 -3.46 -10.18
CA ASP A 70 -16.24 -3.52 -10.46
C ASP A 70 -16.62 -2.89 -11.81
N MET A 71 -15.88 -1.89 -12.28
CA MET A 71 -16.13 -1.21 -13.55
C MET A 71 -15.54 -1.93 -14.76
N LEU A 72 -14.40 -2.60 -14.60
CA LEU A 72 -13.68 -3.23 -15.69
C LEU A 72 -14.05 -4.72 -15.84
N PRO A 73 -14.05 -5.26 -17.08
CA PRO A 73 -14.22 -6.68 -17.30
C PRO A 73 -13.04 -7.47 -16.72
N GLU A 74 -13.25 -8.77 -16.50
CA GLU A 74 -12.16 -9.67 -16.14
C GLU A 74 -11.10 -9.68 -17.26
N PRO A 75 -9.81 -9.54 -16.92
CA PRO A 75 -8.74 -9.57 -17.92
C PRO A 75 -8.55 -11.00 -18.47
N PRO A 76 -8.09 -11.17 -19.72
CA PRO A 76 -7.72 -12.47 -20.27
C PRO A 76 -6.67 -13.21 -19.41
N ASP A 77 -6.63 -14.53 -19.57
CA ASP A 77 -5.71 -15.38 -18.79
C ASP A 77 -4.23 -15.12 -19.14
N ASP A 78 -3.95 -14.78 -20.39
CA ASP A 78 -2.62 -14.65 -21.00
C ASP A 78 -2.08 -13.21 -21.02
N GLU A 79 -2.75 -12.27 -20.35
CA GLU A 79 -2.30 -10.87 -20.31
C GLU A 79 -1.12 -10.65 -19.34
N GLU A 80 -0.07 -9.99 -19.83
CA GLU A 80 1.06 -9.56 -19.00
C GLU A 80 0.61 -8.50 -17.98
N ARG A 81 0.94 -8.72 -16.71
CA ARG A 81 0.64 -7.77 -15.64
C ARG A 81 1.80 -6.83 -15.37
N VAL A 82 1.51 -5.54 -15.47
CA VAL A 82 2.46 -4.49 -15.07
C VAL A 82 2.44 -4.35 -13.55
N LYS A 83 3.62 -4.38 -12.92
CA LYS A 83 3.77 -4.21 -11.47
C LYS A 83 4.23 -2.79 -11.16
N PHE A 84 3.54 -2.15 -10.21
CA PHE A 84 3.94 -0.86 -9.68
C PHE A 84 4.22 -0.97 -8.17
N GLU A 85 5.24 -0.26 -7.71
CA GLU A 85 5.48 0.01 -6.29
C GLU A 85 4.88 1.37 -5.94
N ALA A 86 3.97 1.40 -4.96
CA ALA A 86 3.44 2.63 -4.38
C ALA A 86 4.32 3.08 -3.20
N VAL A 87 4.93 4.25 -3.33
CA VAL A 87 5.85 4.81 -2.33
C VAL A 87 5.22 6.00 -1.63
N PHE A 88 5.04 5.85 -0.33
CA PHE A 88 4.56 6.86 0.60
C PHE A 88 5.74 7.56 1.32
N ASN A 89 5.50 8.80 1.77
CA ASN A 89 6.53 9.69 2.31
C ASN A 89 6.12 10.48 3.58
N GLY A 90 5.00 10.13 4.20
CA GLY A 90 4.43 10.78 5.38
C GLY A 90 3.51 11.98 5.09
N THR A 91 3.32 12.36 3.82
CA THR A 91 2.52 13.56 3.44
C THR A 91 1.21 13.24 2.73
N GLY A 92 0.84 11.96 2.65
CA GLY A 92 -0.29 11.46 1.86
C GLY A 92 -0.02 11.38 0.37
N LYS A 93 1.15 11.84 -0.12
CA LYS A 93 1.53 11.77 -1.52
C LYS A 93 2.02 10.37 -1.88
N ILE A 94 1.44 9.80 -2.93
CA ILE A 94 1.83 8.50 -3.48
C ILE A 94 2.67 8.71 -4.73
N ALA A 95 3.86 8.12 -4.77
CA ALA A 95 4.66 8.01 -5.99
C ALA A 95 4.62 6.56 -6.49
N PHE A 96 4.25 6.35 -7.75
CA PHE A 96 4.26 5.03 -8.38
C PHE A 96 5.57 4.81 -9.13
N ARG A 97 6.18 3.65 -8.95
CA ARG A 97 7.40 3.24 -9.65
C ARG A 97 7.13 1.94 -10.38
N LEU A 98 7.50 1.88 -11.65
CA LEU A 98 7.46 0.61 -12.39
C LEU A 98 8.44 -0.37 -11.72
N LYS A 99 7.95 -1.59 -11.47
CA LYS A 99 8.76 -2.68 -10.96
C LYS A 99 8.96 -3.68 -12.10
N GLU A 100 10.20 -3.72 -12.61
CA GLU A 100 10.64 -4.70 -13.62
C GLU A 100 10.58 -6.14 -13.07
#